data_AF-A0AA48RBT0-F1
#
_entry.id   AF-A0AA48RBT0-F1
#
_cell.length_a   1.000
_cell.length_b   1.000
_cell.length_c   1.000
_cell.angle_alpha   90.00
_cell.angle_beta   90.00
_cell.angle_gamma   90.00
#
_symmetry.space_group_name_H-M   'P 1'
#
loop_
_entity.id
_entity.type
_entity.pdbx_description
1 polymer ?
#
loop_
_entity_poly.entity_id
_entity_poly.type
_entity_poly.pdbx_seq_one_letter_code
_entity_poly.pdbx_strand_id
1 'polypeptide(L)'
;MCMMKNSQVRFRPGSRLPANLGVSPEIIGTVLCNYLISNPVLGAPERIDVRFECGRVAWGVPIAEFVPVGKTGSEVGKLTQAA
;
A
#
# COMPACT_ATOMS: atom_id res chain seq x y z
N MET A 1 6.72 -1.49 -9.39
CA MET A 1 7.31 -1.82 -8.08
C MET A 1 6.19 -2.47 -7.27
N CYS A 2 6.22 -3.79 -7.10
CA CYS A 2 5.11 -4.51 -6.47
C CYS A 2 5.03 -4.17 -4.98
N MET A 3 3.84 -3.85 -4.47
CA MET A 3 3.63 -3.66 -3.03
C MET A 3 3.31 -5.01 -2.40
N MET A 4 4.15 -5.42 -1.46
CA MET A 4 4.00 -6.72 -0.79
C MET A 4 2.97 -6.62 0.35
N LYS A 5 2.33 -7.74 0.68
CA LYS A 5 1.50 -7.86 1.88
C LYS A 5 2.27 -7.40 3.13
N ASN A 6 1.58 -6.77 4.06
CA ASN A 6 2.14 -6.16 5.28
C ASN A 6 3.09 -4.98 5.05
N SER A 7 3.28 -4.51 3.81
CA SER A 7 3.99 -3.26 3.58
C SER A 7 3.18 -2.08 4.10
N GLN A 8 3.88 -1.08 4.63
CA GLN A 8 3.28 0.21 4.96
C GLN A 8 3.25 1.11 3.73
N VAL A 9 2.10 1.74 3.52
CA VAL A 9 1.84 2.63 2.40
C VAL A 9 1.10 3.86 2.89
N ARG A 10 1.21 4.96 2.16
CA ARG A 10 0.33 6.12 2.30
C ARG A 10 -0.21 6.49 0.94
N PHE A 11 -1.26 7.31 0.87
CA PHE A 11 -1.75 7.78 -0.41
C PHE A 11 -0.69 8.62 -1.12
N ARG A 12 -0.68 8.57 -2.45
CA ARG A 12 0.17 9.47 -3.23
C ARG A 12 -0.26 10.92 -3.00
N PRO A 13 0.68 11.88 -3.01
CA PRO A 13 0.33 13.30 -3.02
C PRO A 13 -0.65 13.62 -4.17
N GLY A 14 -1.73 14.34 -3.86
CA GLY A 14 -2.76 14.71 -4.82
C GLY A 14 -3.85 13.66 -5.08
N SER A 15 -3.80 12.49 -4.42
CA SER A 15 -4.93 11.56 -4.45
C SER A 15 -6.18 12.19 -3.83
N ARG A 16 -7.34 12.00 -4.46
CA ARG A 16 -8.65 12.41 -3.92
C ARG A 16 -9.30 11.32 -3.05
N LEU A 17 -8.73 10.11 -3.04
CA LEU A 17 -9.27 8.97 -2.30
C LEU A 17 -9.28 9.14 -0.77
N PRO A 18 -8.27 9.75 -0.11
CA PRO A 18 -8.33 9.98 1.33
C PRO A 18 -9.60 10.74 1.74
N ALA A 19 -9.93 11.80 1.00
CA ALA A 19 -11.12 12.61 1.26
C ALA A 19 -12.41 11.80 1.08
N ASN A 20 -12.51 11.00 0.01
CA ASN A 20 -13.68 10.13 -0.22
C ASN A 20 -13.84 9.05 0.86
N LEU A 21 -12.75 8.61 1.47
CA LEU A 21 -12.74 7.62 2.56
C LEU A 21 -12.88 8.27 3.95
N GLY A 22 -12.88 9.59 4.05
CA GLY A 22 -12.93 10.32 5.32
C GLY A 22 -11.68 10.08 6.18
N VAL A 23 -10.50 9.94 5.58
CA VAL A 23 -9.22 9.74 6.27
C VAL A 23 -8.22 10.84 5.91
N SER A 24 -7.23 11.05 6.79
CA SER A 24 -6.12 11.97 6.51
C SER A 24 -5.31 11.52 5.30
N PRO A 25 -4.86 12.42 4.40
CA PRO A 25 -3.99 12.05 3.28
C PRO A 25 -2.62 11.50 3.72
N GLU A 26 -2.16 11.86 4.93
CA GLU A 26 -0.90 11.37 5.50
C GLU A 26 -1.07 10.09 6.34
N ILE A 27 -2.28 9.51 6.37
CA ILE A 27 -2.52 8.26 7.11
C ILE A 27 -1.69 7.12 6.52
N ILE A 28 -1.06 6.35 7.40
CA ILE A 28 -0.33 5.15 7.02
C ILE A 28 -1.30 3.97 7.09
N GLY A 29 -1.35 3.22 6.00
CA GLY A 29 -2.10 1.98 5.88
C GLY A 29 -1.17 0.78 5.71
N THR A 30 -1.70 -0.40 6.02
CA THR A 30 -1.03 -1.68 5.82
C THR A 30 -1.69 -2.42 4.68
N VAL A 31 -0.89 -2.87 3.71
CA VAL A 31 -1.36 -3.68 2.57
C VAL A 31 -1.83 -5.05 3.07
N LEU A 32 -3.11 -5.36 2.85
CA LEU A 32 -3.72 -6.65 3.19
C LEU A 32 -3.48 -7.69 2.10
N CYS A 33 -3.65 -7.29 0.85
CA CYS A 33 -3.41 -8.12 -0.32
C CYS A 33 -3.14 -7.27 -1.56
N ASN A 34 -2.53 -7.93 -2.54
CA ASN A 34 -2.23 -7.40 -3.86
C ASN A 34 -2.70 -8.42 -4.91
N TYR A 35 -3.42 -7.97 -5.92
CA TYR A 35 -3.97 -8.80 -6.98
C TYR A 35 -4.07 -8.04 -8.30
N LEU A 36 -4.10 -8.81 -9.39
CA LEU A 36 -4.33 -8.30 -10.74
C LEU A 36 -5.81 -8.51 -11.09
N ILE A 37 -6.49 -7.47 -11.55
CA ILE A 37 -7.81 -7.62 -12.15
C ILE A 37 -7.62 -7.71 -13.66
N SER A 38 -7.95 -8.84 -14.29
CA SER A 38 -7.94 -8.91 -15.75
C SER A 38 -9.14 -8.16 -16.32
N ASN A 39 -8.88 -7.04 -17.00
CA ASN A 39 -9.87 -6.26 -17.72
C ASN A 39 -9.50 -6.24 -19.22
N PRO A 40 -10.38 -6.71 -20.13
CA PRO A 40 -10.06 -6.78 -21.56
C PRO A 40 -9.70 -5.43 -22.20
N VAL A 41 -10.15 -4.31 -21.62
CA VAL A 41 -9.96 -2.95 -22.15
C VAL A 41 -8.76 -2.26 -21.50
N LEU A 42 -8.55 -2.48 -20.20
CA LEU A 42 -7.51 -1.80 -19.40
C LEU A 42 -6.26 -2.66 -19.13
N GLY A 43 -6.23 -3.90 -19.63
CA GLY A 43 -5.19 -4.87 -19.30
C GLY A 43 -5.39 -5.47 -17.92
N ALA A 44 -4.29 -5.88 -17.27
CA ALA A 44 -4.31 -6.42 -15.91
C ALA A 44 -3.81 -5.38 -14.89
N PRO A 45 -4.61 -4.37 -14.49
CA PRO A 45 -4.17 -3.39 -13.49
C PRO A 45 -3.93 -4.05 -12.13
N GLU A 46 -2.79 -3.71 -11.53
CA GLU A 46 -2.42 -4.08 -10.17
C GLU A 46 -3.20 -3.26 -9.15
N ARG A 47 -3.81 -3.96 -8.20
CA ARG A 47 -4.78 -3.45 -7.24
C ARG A 47 -4.42 -3.97 -5.86
N ILE A 48 -4.61 -3.14 -4.85
CA ILE A 48 -4.32 -3.50 -3.47
C ILE A 48 -5.47 -3.13 -2.54
N ASP A 49 -5.59 -3.93 -1.48
CA ASP A 49 -6.46 -3.61 -0.34
C ASP A 49 -5.59 -3.10 0.81
N VAL A 50 -5.99 -2.00 1.43
CA VAL A 50 -5.20 -1.32 2.47
C VAL A 50 -6.07 -1.06 3.69
N ARG A 51 -5.63 -1.56 4.86
CA ARG A 51 -6.26 -1.26 6.15
C ARG A 51 -5.54 -0.11 6.83
N PHE A 52 -6.31 0.86 7.30
CA PHE A 52 -5.81 1.99 8.09
C PHE A 52 -6.07 1.75 9.58
N GLU A 53 -5.26 2.37 10.45
CA GLU A 53 -5.36 2.20 11.91
C GLU A 53 -6.71 2.65 12.48
N CYS A 54 -7.39 3.59 11.83
CA CYS A 54 -8.74 4.04 12.19
C CYS A 54 -9.87 3.03 11.85
N GLY A 55 -9.53 1.80 11.45
CA GLY A 55 -10.49 0.75 11.08
C GLY A 55 -11.09 0.89 9.69
N ARG A 56 -10.73 1.94 8.92
CA ARG A 56 -11.12 2.10 7.53
C ARG A 56 -10.31 1.17 6.62
N VAL A 57 -10.93 0.75 5.52
CA VAL A 57 -10.27 -0.08 4.51
C VAL A 57 -10.52 0.50 3.12
N ALA A 58 -9.44 0.65 2.35
CA ALA A 58 -9.50 0.93 0.92
C ALA A 58 -9.46 -0.40 0.17
N TRP A 59 -10.52 -0.71 -0.59
CA TRP A 59 -10.66 -1.96 -1.34
C TRP A 59 -10.42 -1.74 -2.83
N GLY A 60 -9.60 -2.59 -3.44
CA GLY A 60 -9.36 -2.63 -4.89
C GLY A 60 -8.87 -1.31 -5.46
N VAL A 61 -8.05 -0.60 -4.72
CA VAL A 61 -7.52 0.68 -5.16
C VAL A 61 -6.31 0.42 -6.07
N PRO A 62 -6.15 1.15 -7.21
CA PRO A 62 -4.97 0.99 -8.04
C PRO A 62 -3.70 1.20 -7.21
N ILE A 63 -2.70 0.33 -7.39
CA ILE A 63 -1.44 0.45 -6.65
C ILE A 63 -0.79 1.84 -6.83
N ALA A 64 -0.99 2.47 -7.98
CA ALA A 64 -0.50 3.80 -8.32
C ALA A 64 -1.06 4.93 -7.43
N GLU A 65 -2.14 4.70 -6.70
CA GLU A 65 -2.70 5.68 -5.75
C GLU A 65 -1.96 5.69 -4.40
N PHE A 66 -0.96 4.82 -4.23
CA PHE A 66 -0.18 4.72 -3.01
C PHE A 66 1.31 4.90 -3.27
N VAL A 67 2.03 5.29 -2.22
CA VAL A 67 3.48 5.28 -2.17
C VAL A 67 3.94 4.48 -0.95
N PRO A 68 5.02 3.69 -1.06
CA PRO A 68 5.55 2.96 0.08
C PRO A 68 6.07 3.93 1.13
N VAL A 69 5.77 3.65 2.39
CA VAL A 69 6.45 4.28 3.52
C VAL A 69 7.65 3.38 3.80
N GLY A 70 8.87 3.89 3.58
CA GLY A 70 10.08 3.13 3.87
C GLY A 70 10.05 2.60 5.30
N LYS A 71 10.58 1.39 5.53
CA LYS A 71 10.72 0.86 6.90
C LYS A 71 11.56 1.85 7.71
N THR A 72 10.95 2.66 8.57
CA THR A 72 11.68 3.30 9.66
C THR A 72 12.02 2.20 10.67
N GLY A 73 13.16 1.55 10.46
CA GLY A 73 13.87 0.72 11.44
C GLY A 73 13.14 -0.51 11.97
N SER A 74 13.31 -1.65 11.28
CA SER A 74 13.71 -2.90 11.95
C SER A 74 14.24 -3.88 10.90
N GLU A 75 15.42 -4.45 11.17
CA GLU A 75 16.27 -5.32 10.34
C GLU A 75 17.22 -4.67 9.31
N VAL A 76 17.94 -3.62 9.71
CA VAL A 76 19.34 -3.45 9.25
C VAL A 76 20.22 -3.66 10.47
N GLY A 77 20.47 -4.94 10.79
CA GLY A 77 21.24 -5.28 11.99
C GLY A 77 21.15 -6.75 12.38
N LYS A 78 21.49 -7.66 11.46
CA LYS A 78 22.13 -8.96 11.73
C LYS A 78 22.21 -9.75 10.43
N LEU A 79 23.29 -9.54 9.69
CA LEU A 79 23.94 -10.57 8.89
C LEU A 79 25.43 -10.19 8.81
N THR A 80 26.02 -9.99 9.99
CA THR A 80 27.41 -10.37 10.20
C THR A 80 27.39 -11.78 10.80
N GLN A 81 28.12 -12.67 10.12
CA GLN A 81 28.67 -13.93 10.61
C GLN A 81 27.79 -15.19 10.61
N ALA A 82 28.08 -16.07 9.64
CA ALA A 82 28.11 -17.55 9.64
C ALA A 82 27.85 -18.01 8.19
N ALA A 83 28.72 -18.69 7.46
CA ALA A 83 29.98 -19.38 7.72
C ALA A 83 30.82 -19.37 6.43
#